data_AF-A0A5E4K4R8-F1
#
_entry.id   AF-A0A5E4K4R8-F1
#
_cell.length_a   1.000
_cell.length_b   1.000
_cell.length_c   1.000
_cell.angle_alpha   90.00
_cell.angle_beta   90.00
_cell.angle_gamma   90.00
#
_symmetry.space_group_name_H-M   'P 1'
#
loop_
_entity.id
_entity.type
_entity.pdbx_description
1 polymer ?
#
loop_
_entity_poly.entity_id
_entity_poly.type
_entity_poly.pdbx_seq_one_letter_code
_entity_poly.pdbx_strand_id
1 'polypeptide(L)'
;MKLFTSSEDAVSMTLAYILFSGIFIVFSVIILINANDLLIKGPSNIVVKEQYRGIGNMISSTVTDMYLVAPENGYIETEYKVPAEIGRETYTINADLASTDEIIDINSTSSEKSVSVTINGIASSMPINGTAYSSTSTHRISYESRR
;
A
#
# COMPACT_ATOMS: atom_id res chain seq x y z
N MET A 1 -4.95 38.84 -63.81
CA MET A 1 -4.06 37.78 -63.31
C MET A 1 -3.65 38.10 -61.86
N LYS A 2 -4.59 38.06 -60.91
CA LYS A 2 -4.37 38.42 -59.50
C LYS A 2 -5.22 37.57 -58.54
N LEU A 3 -5.62 36.37 -58.98
CA LEU A 3 -6.46 35.45 -58.21
C LEU A 3 -5.69 34.28 -57.56
N PHE A 4 -4.38 34.18 -57.80
CA PHE A 4 -3.55 33.06 -57.31
C PHE A 4 -2.64 33.41 -56.14
N THR A 5 -2.65 34.66 -55.65
CA THR A 5 -1.79 35.09 -54.52
C THR A 5 -2.57 35.33 -53.23
N SER A 6 -3.89 35.10 -53.20
CA SER A 6 -4.68 35.09 -51.95
C SER A 6 -4.75 33.70 -51.29
N SER A 7 -4.08 32.70 -51.85
CA SER A 7 -4.09 31.31 -51.37
C SER A 7 -3.03 31.00 -50.31
N GLU A 8 -2.02 31.85 -50.12
CA GLU A 8 -0.97 31.60 -49.12
C GLU A 8 -1.50 31.64 -47.68
N ASP A 9 -2.40 32.57 -47.36
CA ASP A 9 -3.00 32.67 -46.02
C ASP A 9 -3.87 31.46 -45.67
N ALA A 10 -4.65 30.96 -46.64
CA ALA A 10 -5.49 29.78 -46.46
C ALA A 10 -4.66 28.49 -46.33
N VAL A 11 -3.57 28.37 -47.09
CA VAL A 11 -2.63 27.23 -47.00
C VAL A 11 -1.85 27.28 -45.68
N SER A 12 -1.41 28.46 -45.24
CA SER A 12 -0.72 28.67 -43.97
C SER A 12 -1.58 28.28 -42.77
N MET A 13 -2.85 28.70 -42.75
CA MET A 13 -3.78 28.36 -41.68
C MET A 13 -4.12 26.86 -41.64
N THR A 14 -4.31 26.25 -42.81
CA THR A 14 -4.57 24.80 -42.93
C THR A 14 -3.38 23.99 -42.45
N LEU A 15 -2.16 24.38 -42.84
CA LEU A 15 -0.92 23.74 -42.41
C LEU A 15 -0.72 23.85 -40.89
N ALA A 16 -0.96 25.04 -40.32
CA ALA A 16 -0.89 25.25 -38.88
C ALA A 16 -1.89 24.35 -38.12
N TYR A 17 -3.12 24.20 -38.63
CA TYR A 17 -4.12 23.33 -38.04
C TYR A 17 -3.73 21.84 -38.09
N ILE A 18 -3.15 21.38 -39.21
CA ILE A 18 -2.66 20.00 -39.35
C ILE A 18 -1.51 19.74 -38.36
N LEU A 19 -0.56 20.67 -38.26
CA LEU A 19 0.57 20.55 -37.33
C LEU A 19 0.09 20.55 -35.88
N PHE A 20 -0.80 21.48 -35.51
CA PHE A 20 -1.39 21.52 -34.17
C PHE A 20 -2.13 20.23 -33.84
N SER A 21 -2.98 19.75 -34.75
CA SER A 21 -3.73 18.51 -34.58
C SER A 21 -2.81 17.31 -34.44
N GLY A 22 -1.73 17.24 -35.23
CA GLY A 22 -0.72 16.19 -35.13
C GLY A 22 -0.03 16.16 -33.76
N ILE A 23 0.43 17.31 -33.28
CA ILE A 23 1.05 17.45 -31.94
C ILE A 23 0.03 17.06 -30.86
N PHE A 24 -1.22 17.51 -30.98
CA PHE A 24 -2.28 17.21 -30.02
C PHE A 24 -2.60 15.72 -29.94
N ILE A 25 -2.67 15.03 -31.08
CA ILE A 25 -2.89 13.57 -31.12
C ILE A 25 -1.74 12.84 -30.45
N VAL A 26 -0.50 13.19 -30.77
CA VAL A 26 0.69 12.57 -30.15
C VAL A 26 0.66 12.78 -28.63
N PHE A 27 0.39 14.00 -28.17
CA PHE A 27 0.29 14.31 -26.75
C PHE A 27 -0.84 13.53 -26.07
N SER A 28 -2.01 13.43 -26.71
CA SER A 28 -3.15 12.67 -26.21
C SER A 28 -2.84 11.18 -26.07
N VAL A 29 -2.13 10.60 -27.03
CA VAL A 29 -1.69 9.20 -26.98
C VAL A 29 -0.73 8.98 -25.81
N ILE A 30 0.24 9.88 -25.61
CA ILE A 30 1.17 9.79 -24.48
C ILE A 30 0.40 9.84 -23.15
N ILE A 31 -0.55 10.76 -23.00
CA ILE A 31 -1.39 10.83 -21.80
C ILE A 31 -2.18 9.53 -21.62
N LEU A 32 -2.85 9.04 -22.66
CA LEU A 32 -3.69 7.85 -22.55
C LEU A 32 -2.89 6.62 -22.09
N ILE A 33 -1.67 6.46 -22.60
CA ILE A 33 -0.78 5.36 -22.22
C ILE A 33 -0.35 5.48 -20.75
N ASN A 34 -0.08 6.68 -20.26
CA ASN A 34 0.44 6.91 -18.90
C ASN A 34 -0.64 7.21 -17.84
N ALA A 35 -1.88 7.48 -18.26
CA ALA A 35 -2.95 7.94 -17.38
C ALA A 35 -3.25 6.93 -16.26
N ASN A 36 -3.27 5.64 -16.59
CA ASN A 36 -3.55 4.60 -15.60
C ASN A 36 -2.46 4.54 -14.52
N ASP A 37 -1.19 4.64 -14.90
CA ASP A 37 -0.08 4.54 -13.96
C ASP A 37 -0.01 5.79 -13.07
N LEU A 38 -0.19 6.98 -13.66
CA LEU A 38 -0.13 8.26 -12.94
C LEU A 38 -1.36 8.52 -12.06
N LEU A 39 -2.55 8.21 -12.55
CA LEU A 39 -3.80 8.60 -11.89
C LEU A 39 -4.38 7.50 -11.00
N ILE A 40 -4.09 6.22 -11.29
CA ILE A 40 -4.70 5.09 -10.57
C ILE A 40 -3.64 4.33 -9.78
N LYS A 41 -2.63 3.74 -10.44
CA LYS A 41 -1.69 2.85 -9.76
C LYS A 41 -0.82 3.57 -8.73
N GLY A 42 -0.27 4.73 -9.09
CA GLY A 42 0.60 5.52 -8.20
C GLY A 42 -0.09 5.87 -6.87
N PRO A 43 -1.20 6.63 -6.90
CA PRO A 43 -1.93 6.99 -5.68
C PRO A 43 -2.43 5.77 -4.91
N SER A 44 -2.95 4.75 -5.60
CA SER A 44 -3.43 3.51 -4.96
C SER A 44 -2.32 2.81 -4.15
N ASN A 45 -1.12 2.69 -4.72
CA ASN A 45 0.00 2.05 -4.03
C ASN A 45 0.42 2.80 -2.76
N ILE A 46 0.39 4.14 -2.78
CA ILE A 46 0.70 4.97 -1.62
C ILE A 46 -0.35 4.75 -0.51
N VAL A 47 -1.63 4.82 -0.87
CA VAL A 47 -2.73 4.64 0.10
C VAL A 47 -2.72 3.24 0.70
N VAL A 48 -2.49 2.20 -0.11
CA VAL A 48 -2.39 0.81 0.39
C VAL A 48 -1.26 0.66 1.39
N LYS A 49 -0.06 1.17 1.08
CA LYS A 49 1.09 1.12 2.00
C LYS A 49 0.81 1.88 3.29
N GLU A 50 0.14 3.03 3.22
CA GLU A 50 -0.21 3.79 4.42
C GLU A 50 -1.24 3.07 5.29
N GLN A 51 -2.23 2.42 4.68
CA GLN A 51 -3.19 1.59 5.42
C GLN A 51 -2.53 0.37 6.07
N TYR A 52 -1.58 -0.28 5.38
CA TYR A 52 -0.78 -1.36 5.98
C TYR A 52 0.06 -0.84 7.15
N ARG A 53 0.71 0.33 7.02
CA ARG A 53 1.41 0.97 8.15
C ARG A 53 0.47 1.25 9.32
N GLY A 54 -0.74 1.73 9.05
CA GLY A 54 -1.77 1.93 10.07
C GLY A 54 -2.10 0.66 10.85
N ILE A 55 -2.26 -0.47 10.16
CA ILE A 55 -2.49 -1.77 10.79
C ILE A 55 -1.27 -2.20 11.63
N GLY A 56 -0.07 -2.10 11.08
CA GLY A 56 1.16 -2.48 11.80
C GLY A 56 1.36 -1.63 13.05
N ASN A 57 1.08 -0.33 12.99
CA ASN A 57 1.14 0.56 14.15
C ASN A 57 0.06 0.25 15.20
N MET A 58 -1.16 -0.07 14.77
CA MET A 58 -2.24 -0.50 15.68
C MET A 58 -1.84 -1.79 16.42
N ILE A 59 -1.31 -2.76 15.69
CA ILE A 59 -0.80 -4.01 16.29
C ILE A 59 0.35 -3.71 17.23
N SER A 60 1.32 -2.88 16.83
CA SER A 60 2.45 -2.48 17.67
C SER A 60 2.01 -1.84 18.99
N SER A 61 1.02 -0.94 18.95
CA SER A 61 0.44 -0.37 20.17
C SER A 61 -0.22 -1.45 21.03
N THR A 62 -0.99 -2.35 20.41
CA THR A 62 -1.66 -3.45 21.13
C THR A 62 -0.66 -4.37 21.83
N VAL A 63 0.44 -4.71 21.15
CA VAL A 63 1.52 -5.54 21.71
C VAL A 63 2.23 -4.81 22.86
N THR A 64 2.46 -3.51 22.70
CA THR A 64 3.02 -2.67 23.77
C THR A 64 2.09 -2.64 24.99
N ASP A 65 0.78 -2.53 24.77
CA ASP A 65 -0.21 -2.57 25.86
C ASP A 65 -0.22 -3.95 26.53
N MET A 66 -0.15 -5.03 25.75
CA MET A 66 -0.04 -6.39 26.27
C MET A 66 1.24 -6.57 27.12
N TYR A 67 2.35 -5.96 26.73
CA TYR A 67 3.61 -5.97 27.49
C TYR A 67 3.47 -5.33 28.87
N LEU A 68 2.74 -4.21 28.96
CA LEU A 68 2.51 -3.52 30.24
C LEU A 68 1.69 -4.35 31.24
N VAL A 69 0.89 -5.30 30.76
CA VAL A 69 0.03 -6.14 31.59
C VAL A 69 0.45 -7.62 31.58
N ALA A 70 1.60 -7.95 30.98
CA ALA A 70 2.08 -9.31 30.83
C ALA A 70 2.26 -10.00 32.20
N PRO A 71 1.63 -11.17 32.44
CA PRO A 71 1.79 -11.89 33.68
C PRO A 71 3.17 -12.57 33.73
N GLU A 72 3.77 -12.64 34.92
CA GLU A 72 4.99 -13.44 35.14
C GLU A 72 4.78 -14.92 34.77
N ASN A 73 3.57 -15.43 35.03
CA ASN A 73 3.18 -16.80 34.73
C ASN A 73 1.77 -16.82 34.14
N GLY A 74 1.67 -16.94 32.82
CA GLY A 74 0.37 -17.06 32.18
C GLY A 74 0.39 -16.82 30.68
N TYR A 75 -0.80 -16.49 30.19
CA TYR A 75 -1.11 -16.30 28.80
C TYR A 75 -1.97 -15.06 28.64
N ILE A 76 -1.64 -14.22 27.66
CA ILE A 76 -2.49 -13.10 27.24
C ILE A 76 -2.88 -13.33 25.80
N GLU A 77 -4.13 -13.02 25.51
CA GLU A 77 -4.62 -12.95 24.15
C GLU A 77 -5.49 -11.73 23.96
N THR A 78 -5.31 -11.09 22.81
CA THR A 78 -6.14 -9.98 22.38
C THR A 78 -6.65 -10.24 20.97
N GLU A 79 -7.94 -10.00 20.77
CA GLU A 79 -8.56 -9.98 19.45
C GLU A 79 -8.44 -8.57 18.85
N TYR A 80 -8.13 -8.50 17.56
CA TYR A 80 -8.12 -7.26 16.80
C TYR A 80 -8.87 -7.45 15.48
N LYS A 81 -9.39 -6.34 14.95
CA LYS A 81 -10.14 -6.34 13.69
C LYS A 81 -9.40 -5.52 12.66
N VAL A 82 -9.20 -6.12 11.49
CA VAL A 82 -8.65 -5.47 10.32
C VAL A 82 -9.65 -5.57 9.16
N PRO A 83 -9.61 -4.64 8.19
CA PRO A 83 -10.44 -4.74 7.00
C PRO A 83 -10.16 -6.02 6.22
N ALA A 84 -11.19 -6.63 5.62
CA ALA A 84 -11.01 -7.84 4.82
C ALA A 84 -10.09 -7.63 3.60
N GLU A 85 -10.17 -6.44 3.00
CA GLU A 85 -9.39 -6.04 1.83
C GLU A 85 -8.91 -4.60 1.96
N ILE A 86 -7.72 -4.33 1.41
CA ILE A 86 -7.14 -3.00 1.25
C ILE A 86 -6.69 -2.87 -0.20
N GLY A 87 -7.09 -1.80 -0.87
CA GLY A 87 -6.77 -1.62 -2.29
C GLY A 87 -7.31 -2.71 -3.20
N ARG A 88 -8.41 -3.38 -2.80
CA ARG A 88 -9.03 -4.53 -3.48
C ARG A 88 -8.18 -5.81 -3.46
N GLU A 89 -7.28 -5.92 -2.50
CA GLU A 89 -6.41 -7.07 -2.30
C GLU A 89 -6.56 -7.56 -0.86
N THR A 90 -6.51 -8.89 -0.68
CA THR A 90 -6.35 -9.48 0.65
C THR A 90 -4.88 -9.47 1.04
N TYR A 91 -4.61 -9.63 2.33
CA TYR A 91 -3.27 -9.56 2.86
C TYR A 91 -3.09 -10.48 4.06
N THR A 92 -1.83 -10.81 4.32
CA THR A 92 -1.41 -11.63 5.45
C THR A 92 -0.61 -10.76 6.41
N ILE A 93 -0.85 -10.94 7.69
CA ILE A 93 -0.13 -10.30 8.78
C ILE A 93 0.70 -11.41 9.44
N ASN A 94 2.00 -11.22 9.52
CA ASN A 94 2.92 -12.12 10.21
C ASN A 94 3.63 -11.36 11.31
N ALA A 95 3.65 -11.92 12.51
CA ALA A 95 4.56 -11.51 13.57
C ALA A 95 5.79 -12.42 13.50
N ASP A 96 6.96 -11.83 13.24
CA ASP A 96 8.24 -12.51 13.12
C ASP A 96 9.26 -11.90 14.09
N LEU A 97 10.10 -12.78 14.65
CA LEU A 97 11.08 -12.43 15.65
C LEU A 97 12.40 -12.05 14.98
N ALA A 98 12.76 -10.77 15.02
CA ALA A 98 14.03 -10.26 14.50
C ALA A 98 15.05 -10.04 15.62
N SER A 99 15.67 -11.13 16.07
CA SER A 99 16.68 -11.13 17.14
C SER A 99 16.14 -10.55 18.46
N THR A 100 16.30 -9.25 18.71
CA THR A 100 15.80 -8.54 19.90
C THR A 100 14.51 -7.78 19.67
N ASP A 101 14.15 -7.58 18.40
CA ASP A 101 13.02 -6.79 17.97
C ASP A 101 11.93 -7.68 17.40
N GLU A 102 10.70 -7.22 17.48
CA GLU A 102 9.54 -7.89 16.88
C GLU A 102 9.20 -7.18 15.57
N ILE A 103 8.94 -7.92 14.49
CA ILE A 103 8.55 -7.36 13.20
C ILE A 103 7.15 -7.82 12.86
N ILE A 104 6.27 -6.86 12.59
CA ILE A 104 4.95 -7.10 12.03
C ILE A 104 5.00 -6.85 10.53
N ASP A 105 5.00 -7.93 9.77
CA ASP A 105 5.01 -7.94 8.32
C ASP A 105 3.60 -8.06 7.76
N ILE A 106 3.22 -7.11 6.91
CA ILE A 106 1.93 -7.05 6.26
C ILE A 106 2.17 -7.15 4.75
N ASN A 107 1.76 -8.28 4.18
CA ASN A 107 2.06 -8.65 2.82
C ASN A 107 0.75 -8.85 2.04
N SER A 108 0.62 -8.18 0.89
CA SER A 108 -0.46 -8.49 -0.05
C SER A 108 -0.35 -9.94 -0.52
N THR A 109 -1.49 -10.61 -0.66
CA THR A 109 -1.55 -11.98 -1.22
C THR A 109 -1.46 -11.99 -2.74
N SER A 110 -1.76 -10.87 -3.40
CA SER A 110 -1.89 -10.79 -4.86
C SER A 110 -0.89 -9.84 -5.51
N SER A 111 -0.15 -9.05 -4.75
CA SER A 111 0.87 -8.13 -5.28
C SER A 111 2.13 -8.08 -4.41
N GLU A 112 3.21 -7.49 -4.93
CA GLU A 112 4.47 -7.31 -4.21
C GLU A 112 4.43 -6.16 -3.17
N LYS A 113 3.22 -5.72 -2.77
CA LYS A 113 3.06 -4.67 -1.76
C LYS A 113 3.24 -5.26 -0.37
N SER A 114 4.30 -4.86 0.30
CA SER A 114 4.57 -5.20 1.69
C SER A 114 4.92 -3.97 2.53
N VAL A 115 4.66 -4.07 3.83
CA VAL A 115 5.09 -3.12 4.85
C VAL A 115 5.52 -3.91 6.08
N SER A 116 6.67 -3.55 6.63
CA SER A 116 7.18 -4.06 7.89
C SER A 116 7.15 -2.95 8.93
N VAL A 117 6.65 -3.26 10.13
CA VAL A 117 6.68 -2.37 11.30
C VAL A 117 7.44 -3.06 12.42
N THR A 118 8.52 -2.42 12.88
CA THR A 118 9.39 -2.97 13.93
C THR A 118 8.99 -2.44 15.31
N ILE A 119 8.96 -3.33 16.30
CA ILE A 119 8.74 -3.04 17.70
C ILE A 119 10.03 -3.37 18.46
N ASN A 120 10.77 -2.33 18.84
CA ASN A 120 12.12 -2.49 19.37
C ASN A 120 12.12 -3.07 20.80
N GLY A 121 12.98 -4.05 21.03
CA GLY A 121 13.31 -4.58 22.36
C GLY A 121 12.25 -5.45 23.05
N ILE A 122 11.02 -5.53 22.53
CA ILE A 122 9.94 -6.32 23.17
C ILE A 122 10.15 -7.82 22.96
N ALA A 123 10.60 -8.24 21.78
CA ALA A 123 10.79 -9.66 21.43
C ALA A 123 11.69 -10.44 22.40
N SER A 124 12.66 -9.77 23.03
CA SER A 124 13.56 -10.39 24.02
C SER A 124 12.89 -10.83 25.32
N SER A 125 11.74 -10.22 25.65
CA SER A 125 11.04 -10.41 26.92
C SER A 125 9.62 -10.95 26.72
N MET A 126 8.99 -10.58 25.62
CA MET A 126 7.64 -10.97 25.25
C MET A 126 7.58 -11.26 23.74
N PRO A 127 8.19 -12.36 23.28
CA PRO A 127 8.08 -12.77 21.87
C PRO A 127 6.62 -13.08 21.55
N ILE A 128 6.10 -12.49 20.49
CA ILE A 128 4.80 -12.84 19.95
C ILE A 128 5.02 -13.59 18.64
N ASN A 129 4.18 -14.59 18.38
CA ASN A 129 4.25 -15.35 17.14
C ASN A 129 2.83 -15.54 16.63
N GLY A 130 2.66 -15.41 15.32
CA GLY A 130 1.36 -15.66 14.72
C GLY A 130 1.25 -15.17 13.30
N THR A 131 0.41 -15.85 12.54
CA THR A 131 -0.01 -15.44 11.21
C THR A 131 -1.52 -15.24 11.22
N ALA A 132 -1.96 -14.11 10.68
CA ALA A 132 -3.36 -13.78 10.51
C ALA A 132 -3.65 -13.44 9.05
N TYR A 133 -4.80 -13.87 8.54
CA TYR A 133 -5.23 -13.63 7.16
C TYR A 133 -6.39 -12.66 7.17
N SER A 134 -6.30 -11.57 6.39
CA SER A 134 -7.35 -10.55 6.34
C SER A 134 -8.71 -11.10 5.91
N SER A 135 -8.72 -12.22 5.16
CA SER A 135 -9.94 -12.91 4.72
C SER A 135 -10.71 -13.58 5.86
N THR A 136 -10.13 -13.69 7.06
CA THR A 136 -10.78 -14.31 8.22
C THR A 136 -11.52 -13.27 9.06
N SER A 137 -12.57 -13.70 9.76
CA SER A 137 -13.41 -12.79 10.56
C SER A 137 -12.81 -12.43 11.92
N THR A 138 -11.86 -13.22 12.41
CA THR A 138 -11.26 -13.11 13.75
C THR A 138 -9.76 -13.14 13.65
N HIS A 139 -9.09 -12.12 14.18
CA HIS A 139 -7.64 -12.04 14.22
C HIS A 139 -7.20 -11.93 15.68
N ARG A 140 -6.22 -12.75 16.08
CA ARG A 140 -5.78 -12.86 17.48
C ARG A 140 -4.27 -12.74 17.53
N ILE A 141 -3.77 -12.00 18.51
CA ILE A 141 -2.36 -11.99 18.91
C ILE A 141 -2.31 -12.54 20.31
N SER A 142 -1.35 -13.43 20.56
CA SER A 142 -1.21 -14.09 21.83
C SER A 142 0.23 -14.16 22.28
N TYR A 143 0.42 -14.10 23.59
CA TYR A 143 1.68 -14.29 24.27
C TYR A 143 1.53 -15.35 25.36
N GLU A 144 2.54 -16.20 25.50
CA GLU A 144 2.62 -17.23 26.53
C GLU A 144 3.99 -17.14 27.22
N SER A 145 4.02 -16.91 28.54
CA SER A 145 5.27 -16.64 29.27
C SER A 145 6.16 -17.87 29.47
N ARG A 146 5.64 -19.07 29.17
CA ARG A 146 6.32 -20.35 29.39
C ARG A 146 6.91 -20.97 28.12
N ARG A 147 6.83 -20.25 27.01
CA ARG A 147 7.16 -20.77 25.69
C ARG A 147 8.55 -20.33 25.23
#